data_AF-A0A0N9W7J4-F1
#
_entry.id   AF-A0A0N9W7J4-F1
#
_cell.length_a   1.000
_cell.length_b   1.000
_cell.length_c   1.000
_cell.angle_alpha   90.00
_cell.angle_beta   90.00
_cell.angle_gamma   90.00
#
_symmetry.space_group_name_H-M   'P 1'
#
loop_
_entity.id
_entity.type
_entity.pdbx_description
1 polymer ?
#
loop_
_entity_poly.entity_id
_entity_poly.type
_entity_poly.pdbx_seq_one_letter_code
_entity_poly.pdbx_strand_id
1 'polypeptide(L)'
;MDASSTFFRHPVVLGFSLLALSLTGCSSRPIPQEPKVHPGLAVFNEALTLPVLEHSIVREGDKVTYLVTRVGNSAIYARFNASCKQGPNSMFYPTRNGLSAFTDQPMTSTALPAEQSQQLQHSAQLQQVCTQRPTPDWRMLELAEDQDWLMLDRNSLQQEGGLLYVWAGRDYRHYLIASDGAALIAQSQERLALDCKQQTVTALSQFMIDGSHEVSSGKVERPAVPQPLMQASADRQRVFKAACLPQAELARLPVFNARQTLPPVISTPTVAPSVVAAIQALDLPAPARPLRHLGYRYDMVMFNGTKLGDFSKEVFISTDSASGQTLVQPVDFVLPPAINLTFRGLFDLASHNIDKETGKEVADSRPLVDLSFQGDWRNLPLKTQVSYIETRAEPANADGSPSHKTSEPRTVTCQIVREQPASALHPTLLGSAKLLNCTKMKARGLDWTDLSWYLADYGQFVHVLENSPVGLWKWRIESVR
;
A
#
# COMPACT_ATOMS: atom_id res chain seq x y z
N MET A 1 70.51 -14.87 15.43
CA MET A 1 71.23 -16.07 15.87
C MET A 1 70.23 -16.93 16.61
N ASP A 2 69.87 -18.04 15.96
CA ASP A 2 69.44 -19.35 16.46
C ASP A 2 68.42 -19.47 17.59
N ALA A 3 67.57 -20.48 17.66
CA ALA A 3 67.10 -21.50 16.74
C ALA A 3 65.98 -22.23 17.48
N SER A 4 65.20 -22.93 16.69
CA SER A 4 63.97 -23.68 16.95
C SER A 4 64.06 -24.93 17.83
N SER A 5 62.88 -25.32 18.35
CA SER A 5 62.25 -26.66 18.34
C SER A 5 62.78 -27.81 19.21
N THR A 6 61.84 -28.57 19.81
CA THR A 6 61.65 -30.05 19.71
C THR A 6 60.34 -30.43 20.43
N PHE A 7 59.27 -30.89 19.75
CA PHE A 7 58.88 -32.29 19.43
C PHE A 7 58.79 -33.28 20.62
N PHE A 8 57.60 -33.85 20.91
CA PHE A 8 57.23 -35.25 20.59
C PHE A 8 55.76 -35.63 20.94
N ARG A 9 55.29 -36.63 20.18
CA ARG A 9 53.99 -37.35 20.03
C ARG A 9 53.46 -38.06 21.32
N HIS A 10 52.14 -38.00 21.63
CA HIS A 10 51.04 -39.01 21.46
C HIS A 10 51.23 -40.37 22.20
N PRO A 11 50.19 -41.21 22.44
CA PRO A 11 48.74 -41.03 22.69
C PRO A 11 48.25 -41.94 23.87
N VAL A 12 46.93 -42.09 24.08
CA VAL A 12 46.17 -43.36 24.37
C VAL A 12 44.90 -43.09 25.18
N VAL A 13 43.89 -43.91 24.89
CA VAL A 13 42.43 -43.79 24.97
C VAL A 13 41.88 -44.71 26.08
N LEU A 14 40.61 -44.51 26.47
CA LEU A 14 39.64 -45.38 27.17
C LEU A 14 39.63 -45.27 28.70
N GLY A 15 38.50 -45.22 29.41
CA GLY A 15 37.07 -45.34 29.06
C GLY A 15 36.20 -45.27 30.34
N PHE A 16 34.90 -45.02 30.16
CA PHE A 16 33.68 -45.33 30.97
C PHE A 16 33.86 -45.90 32.41
N SER A 17 33.11 -45.55 33.47
CA SER A 17 31.69 -45.17 33.61
C SER A 17 31.31 -44.88 35.09
N LEU A 18 30.23 -44.10 35.28
CA LEU A 18 29.19 -44.13 36.33
C LEU A 18 29.52 -43.93 37.83
N LEU A 19 28.96 -42.86 38.43
CA LEU A 19 28.11 -42.95 39.64
C LEU A 19 27.25 -41.69 39.84
N ALA A 20 25.95 -41.91 40.06
CA ALA A 20 24.90 -40.91 40.19
C ALA A 20 24.83 -40.33 41.61
N LEU A 21 24.45 -39.05 41.73
CA LEU A 21 23.89 -38.46 42.96
C LEU A 21 22.77 -37.50 42.57
N SER A 22 21.56 -37.88 42.96
CA SER A 22 20.29 -37.20 42.78
C SER A 22 20.14 -36.00 43.72
N LEU A 23 19.82 -34.83 43.16
CA LEU A 23 19.27 -33.69 43.88
C LEU A 23 17.85 -33.42 43.36
N THR A 24 16.87 -33.83 44.15
CA THR A 24 15.46 -33.55 43.96
C THR A 24 15.16 -32.09 44.32
N GLY A 25 14.98 -31.24 43.30
CA GLY A 25 14.39 -29.91 43.45
C GLY A 25 12.90 -29.97 43.14
N CYS A 26 12.06 -29.60 44.10
CA CYS A 26 10.62 -29.36 43.89
C CYS A 26 10.44 -28.15 42.97
N SER A 27 10.32 -28.38 41.67
CA SER A 27 9.82 -27.39 40.73
C SER A 27 8.30 -27.38 40.80
N SER A 28 7.74 -26.38 41.48
CA SER A 28 6.32 -26.01 41.36
C SER A 28 6.01 -25.85 39.87
N ARG A 29 5.17 -26.74 39.33
CA ARG A 29 4.75 -26.67 37.92
C ARG A 29 4.05 -25.32 37.70
N PRO A 30 4.38 -24.59 36.62
CA PRO A 30 3.54 -23.49 36.17
C PRO A 30 2.13 -24.04 35.97
N ILE A 31 1.14 -23.43 36.62
CA ILE A 31 -0.27 -23.70 36.33
C ILE A 31 -0.44 -23.44 34.83
N PRO A 32 -0.87 -24.43 34.01
CA PRO A 32 -1.20 -24.18 32.62
C PRO A 32 -2.31 -23.13 32.59
N GLN A 33 -2.01 -21.92 32.14
CA GLN A 33 -3.07 -21.01 31.74
C GLN A 33 -3.81 -21.70 30.60
N GLU A 34 -5.11 -21.92 30.76
CA GLU A 34 -5.94 -22.42 29.67
C GLU A 34 -5.69 -21.53 28.44
N PRO A 35 -5.45 -22.13 27.25
CA PRO A 35 -5.26 -21.35 26.04
C PRO A 35 -6.49 -20.45 25.86
N LYS A 36 -6.25 -19.14 25.90
CA LYS A 36 -7.30 -18.14 25.79
C LYS A 36 -7.92 -18.28 24.40
N VAL A 37 -9.10 -18.87 24.32
CA VAL A 37 -9.80 -19.12 23.05
C VAL A 37 -9.99 -17.79 22.32
N HIS A 38 -9.52 -17.71 21.07
CA HIS A 38 -9.65 -16.48 20.29
C HIS A 38 -11.15 -16.16 20.09
N PRO A 39 -11.62 -14.93 20.38
CA PRO A 39 -13.04 -14.59 20.31
C PRO A 39 -13.65 -14.79 18.91
N GLY A 40 -12.82 -14.62 17.87
CA GLY A 40 -13.18 -14.88 16.47
C GLY A 40 -13.50 -16.36 16.15
N LEU A 41 -13.07 -17.33 16.98
CA LEU A 41 -13.31 -18.75 16.69
C LEU A 41 -14.80 -19.11 16.75
N ALA A 42 -15.52 -18.62 17.77
CA ALA A 42 -16.95 -18.85 17.88
C ALA A 42 -17.72 -18.22 16.71
N VAL A 43 -17.31 -17.01 16.31
CA VAL A 43 -17.89 -16.31 15.16
C VAL A 43 -17.63 -17.08 13.87
N PHE A 44 -16.41 -17.57 13.67
CA PHE A 44 -16.03 -18.36 12.49
C PHE A 44 -16.90 -19.62 12.37
N ASN A 45 -17.01 -20.39 13.45
CA ASN A 45 -17.79 -21.63 13.46
C ASN A 45 -19.27 -21.40 13.15
N GLU A 46 -19.87 -20.34 13.70
CA GLU A 46 -21.26 -19.98 13.37
C GLU A 46 -21.37 -19.47 11.92
N ALA A 47 -20.46 -18.59 11.48
CA ALA A 47 -20.51 -17.95 10.16
C ALA A 47 -20.47 -18.94 9.00
N LEU A 48 -19.76 -20.07 9.14
CA LEU A 48 -19.75 -21.13 8.12
C LEU A 48 -21.11 -21.81 7.92
N THR A 49 -22.01 -21.72 8.90
CA THR A 49 -23.35 -22.33 8.87
C THR A 49 -24.45 -21.34 8.46
N LEU A 50 -24.13 -20.06 8.45
CA LEU A 50 -25.07 -18.99 8.15
C LEU A 50 -25.16 -18.75 6.63
N PRO A 51 -26.29 -18.19 6.14
CA PRO A 51 -26.45 -17.88 4.74
C PRO A 51 -25.51 -16.75 4.31
N VAL A 52 -24.97 -16.88 3.10
CA VAL A 52 -24.27 -15.80 2.42
C VAL A 52 -25.27 -14.70 2.10
N LEU A 53 -24.85 -13.45 2.31
CA LEU A 53 -25.65 -12.30 2.00
C LEU A 53 -25.83 -12.17 0.49
N GLU A 54 -27.08 -12.19 0.04
CA GLU A 54 -27.39 -12.02 -1.38
C GLU A 54 -26.76 -10.74 -1.94
N HIS A 55 -26.31 -10.82 -3.18
CA HIS A 55 -25.68 -9.73 -3.92
C HIS A 55 -24.37 -9.20 -3.31
N SER A 56 -23.76 -9.89 -2.34
CA SER A 56 -22.50 -9.46 -1.71
C SER A 56 -21.22 -10.11 -2.25
N ILE A 57 -21.34 -11.06 -3.19
CA ILE A 57 -20.20 -11.85 -3.68
C ILE A 57 -19.44 -11.07 -4.75
N VAL A 58 -18.32 -10.46 -4.36
CA VAL A 58 -17.33 -9.84 -5.24
C VAL A 58 -16.28 -10.88 -5.61
N ARG A 59 -15.82 -10.90 -6.87
CA ARG A 59 -14.77 -11.82 -7.32
C ARG A 59 -13.73 -11.09 -8.16
N GLU A 60 -12.46 -11.21 -7.74
CA GLU A 60 -11.27 -10.68 -8.40
C GLU A 60 -10.37 -11.86 -8.80
N GLY A 61 -10.47 -12.29 -10.05
CA GLY A 61 -9.79 -13.50 -10.52
C GLY A 61 -10.23 -14.75 -9.75
N ASP A 62 -9.32 -15.32 -8.95
CA ASP A 62 -9.62 -16.49 -8.11
C ASP A 62 -10.06 -16.12 -6.68
N LYS A 63 -9.89 -14.87 -6.27
CA LYS A 63 -10.27 -14.39 -4.95
C LYS A 63 -11.74 -14.00 -4.93
N VAL A 64 -12.45 -14.38 -3.88
CA VAL A 64 -13.82 -13.96 -3.59
C VAL A 64 -13.89 -13.25 -2.25
N THR A 65 -14.68 -12.19 -2.20
CA THR A 65 -15.12 -11.56 -0.96
C THR A 65 -16.63 -11.68 -0.86
N TYR A 66 -17.12 -12.10 0.30
CA TYR A 66 -18.56 -12.20 0.53
C TYR A 66 -18.92 -11.92 1.99
N LEU A 67 -20.15 -11.47 2.20
CA LEU A 67 -20.68 -11.15 3.52
C LEU A 67 -21.60 -12.29 3.99
N VAL A 68 -21.64 -12.50 5.29
CA VAL A 68 -22.54 -13.45 5.95
C VAL A 68 -23.40 -12.68 6.94
N THR A 69 -24.68 -13.03 7.05
CA THR A 69 -25.61 -12.43 8.02
C THR A 69 -26.31 -13.49 8.85
N ARG A 70 -26.80 -13.08 10.02
CA ARG A 70 -27.71 -13.94 10.79
C ARG A 70 -29.12 -13.83 10.22
N VAL A 71 -29.84 -14.95 10.18
CA VAL A 71 -31.25 -14.99 9.73
C VAL A 71 -32.09 -14.03 10.58
N GLY A 72 -32.89 -13.19 9.91
CA GLY A 72 -33.72 -12.18 10.58
C GLY A 72 -32.99 -10.92 11.05
N ASN A 73 -31.67 -10.82 10.83
CA ASN A 73 -30.89 -9.61 11.05
C ASN A 73 -30.26 -9.15 9.73
N SER A 74 -30.25 -7.84 9.48
CA SER A 74 -29.63 -7.24 8.29
C SER A 74 -28.18 -6.83 8.53
N ALA A 75 -27.70 -6.82 9.78
CA ALA A 75 -26.34 -6.49 10.13
C ALA A 75 -25.36 -7.60 9.72
N ILE A 76 -24.22 -7.20 9.16
CA ILE A 76 -23.12 -8.10 8.79
C ILE A 76 -22.70 -8.88 10.03
N TYR A 77 -22.64 -10.20 9.92
CA TYR A 77 -22.14 -11.09 10.95
C TYR A 77 -20.64 -11.37 10.77
N ALA A 78 -20.23 -11.64 9.53
CA ALA A 78 -18.83 -11.81 9.14
C ALA A 78 -18.62 -11.44 7.67
N ARG A 79 -17.37 -11.12 7.32
CA ARG A 79 -16.87 -11.00 5.95
C ARG A 79 -15.75 -12.01 5.75
N PHE A 80 -15.81 -12.78 4.67
CA PHE A 80 -14.72 -13.66 4.26
C PHE A 80 -14.04 -13.09 3.02
N ASN A 81 -12.70 -13.16 2.99
CA ASN A 81 -11.92 -13.07 1.76
C ASN A 81 -11.21 -14.42 1.57
N ALA A 82 -11.46 -15.10 0.47
CA ALA A 82 -10.98 -16.45 0.25
C ALA A 82 -10.60 -16.71 -1.20
N SER A 83 -9.78 -17.72 -1.44
CA SER A 83 -9.41 -18.18 -2.78
C SER A 83 -10.25 -19.39 -3.17
N CYS A 84 -10.82 -19.38 -4.38
CA CYS A 84 -11.63 -20.49 -4.87
C CYS A 84 -10.84 -21.77 -5.13
N LYS A 85 -9.53 -21.68 -5.37
CA LYS A 85 -8.66 -22.86 -5.52
C LYS A 85 -7.88 -23.16 -4.26
N GLN A 86 -7.05 -22.20 -3.84
CA GLN A 86 -6.14 -22.32 -2.70
C GLN A 86 -5.53 -20.95 -2.41
N GLY A 87 -5.35 -20.59 -1.15
CA GLY A 87 -4.65 -19.36 -0.80
C GLY A 87 -4.81 -18.97 0.67
N PRO A 88 -4.17 -17.87 1.07
CA PRO A 88 -4.46 -17.31 2.38
C PRO A 88 -5.92 -16.85 2.41
N ASN A 89 -6.65 -17.35 3.40
CA ASN A 89 -8.02 -16.98 3.66
C ASN A 89 -8.05 -16.04 4.87
N SER A 90 -8.98 -15.09 4.88
CA SER A 90 -9.20 -14.20 6.02
C SER A 90 -10.69 -14.11 6.36
N MET A 91 -10.96 -13.91 7.64
CA MET A 91 -12.29 -13.59 8.14
C MET A 91 -12.22 -12.31 8.96
N PHE A 92 -13.17 -11.42 8.74
CA PHE A 92 -13.37 -10.23 9.53
C PHE A 92 -14.75 -10.27 10.18
N TYR A 93 -14.85 -9.80 11.42
CA TYR A 93 -16.12 -9.76 12.16
C TYR A 93 -16.32 -8.41 12.87
N PRO A 94 -17.57 -7.97 13.07
CA PRO A 94 -17.84 -6.69 13.72
C PRO A 94 -17.41 -6.68 15.19
N THR A 95 -16.82 -5.56 15.59
CA THR A 95 -16.50 -5.19 16.97
C THR A 95 -16.97 -3.76 17.23
N ARG A 96 -16.77 -3.25 18.45
CA ARG A 96 -17.07 -1.85 18.78
C ARG A 96 -16.28 -0.84 17.94
N ASN A 97 -15.13 -1.25 17.41
CA ASN A 97 -14.22 -0.40 16.64
C ASN A 97 -14.27 -0.71 15.13
N GLY A 98 -15.36 -1.32 14.66
CA GLY A 98 -15.49 -1.78 13.28
C GLY A 98 -15.08 -3.24 13.09
N LEU A 99 -14.78 -3.63 11.85
CA LEU A 99 -14.40 -5.01 11.53
C LEU A 99 -13.00 -5.33 12.06
N SER A 100 -12.83 -6.47 12.73
CA SER A 100 -11.53 -7.00 13.17
C SER A 100 -11.23 -8.33 12.49
N ALA A 101 -9.97 -8.52 12.08
CA ALA A 101 -9.52 -9.78 11.50
C ALA A 101 -9.47 -10.88 12.58
N PHE A 102 -9.86 -12.10 12.21
CA PHE A 102 -9.58 -13.29 12.99
C PHE A 102 -8.22 -13.87 12.57
N THR A 103 -7.22 -13.66 13.42
CA THR A 103 -5.85 -14.09 13.18
C THR A 103 -5.10 -14.26 14.50
N ASP A 104 -4.05 -15.09 14.51
CA ASP A 104 -3.13 -15.21 15.65
C ASP A 104 -2.12 -14.05 15.70
N GLN A 105 -1.99 -13.27 14.61
CA GLN A 105 -0.97 -12.24 14.45
C GLN A 105 -1.59 -10.89 13.98
N PRO A 106 -2.43 -10.24 14.79
CA PRO A 106 -3.22 -9.07 14.39
C PRO A 106 -2.41 -7.85 13.93
N MET A 107 -1.12 -7.78 14.28
CA MET A 107 -0.24 -6.67 13.90
C MET A 107 0.47 -6.89 12.55
N THR A 108 0.53 -8.12 12.05
CA THR A 108 1.37 -8.49 10.90
C THR A 108 0.65 -9.32 9.85
N SER A 109 -0.59 -9.73 10.11
CA SER A 109 -1.35 -10.57 9.19
C SER A 109 -2.85 -10.38 9.39
N THR A 110 -3.62 -10.63 8.34
CA THR A 110 -5.09 -10.80 8.38
C THR A 110 -5.49 -12.25 8.12
N ALA A 111 -4.53 -13.14 7.89
CA ALA A 111 -4.78 -14.53 7.56
C ALA A 111 -5.38 -15.28 8.75
N LEU A 112 -6.36 -16.14 8.44
CA LEU A 112 -6.91 -17.12 9.37
C LEU A 112 -5.81 -18.04 9.89
N PRO A 113 -5.93 -18.54 11.14
CA PRO A 113 -5.09 -19.63 11.60
C PRO A 113 -5.23 -20.85 10.68
N ALA A 114 -4.19 -21.67 10.60
CA ALA A 114 -4.05 -22.71 9.57
C ALA A 114 -5.23 -23.69 9.54
N GLU A 115 -5.72 -24.12 10.71
CA GLU A 115 -6.86 -25.03 10.83
C GLU A 115 -8.14 -24.41 10.26
N GLN A 116 -8.47 -23.18 10.65
CA GLN A 116 -9.66 -22.47 10.18
C GLN A 116 -9.56 -22.10 8.69
N SER A 117 -8.36 -21.78 8.21
CA SER A 117 -8.12 -21.61 6.78
C SER A 117 -8.45 -22.89 5.99
N GLN A 118 -8.03 -24.06 6.49
CA GLN A 118 -8.37 -25.35 5.89
C GLN A 118 -9.86 -25.66 5.98
N GLN A 119 -10.50 -25.38 7.11
CA GLN A 119 -11.95 -25.57 7.29
C GLN A 119 -12.75 -24.73 6.29
N LEU A 120 -12.40 -23.44 6.10
CA LEU A 120 -13.04 -22.59 5.11
C LEU A 120 -12.84 -23.12 3.69
N GLN A 121 -11.61 -23.54 3.34
CA GLN A 121 -11.27 -24.05 2.01
C GLN A 121 -12.13 -25.26 1.60
N HIS A 122 -12.52 -26.10 2.56
CA HIS A 122 -13.32 -27.30 2.33
C HIS A 122 -14.82 -27.09 2.63
N SER A 123 -15.22 -25.87 2.99
CA SER A 123 -16.62 -25.59 3.34
C SER A 123 -17.54 -25.62 2.11
N ALA A 124 -18.74 -26.15 2.27
CA ALA A 124 -19.78 -26.10 1.24
C ALA A 124 -20.15 -24.65 0.90
N GLN A 125 -20.08 -23.74 1.88
CA GLN A 125 -20.34 -22.32 1.70
C GLN A 125 -19.38 -21.71 0.67
N LEU A 126 -18.05 -21.91 0.80
CA LEU A 126 -17.08 -21.38 -0.15
C LEU A 126 -17.25 -21.99 -1.55
N GLN A 127 -17.49 -23.30 -1.63
CA GLN A 127 -17.76 -23.99 -2.90
C GLN A 127 -18.97 -23.40 -3.63
N GLN A 128 -20.04 -23.11 -2.88
CA GLN A 128 -21.24 -22.48 -3.40
C GLN A 128 -20.97 -21.05 -3.87
N VAL A 129 -20.27 -20.23 -3.08
CA VAL A 129 -19.89 -18.85 -3.45
C VAL A 129 -19.10 -18.82 -4.76
N CYS A 130 -18.09 -19.69 -4.88
CA CYS A 130 -17.23 -19.79 -6.05
C CYS A 130 -17.97 -20.27 -7.31
N THR A 131 -19.06 -21.01 -7.14
CA THR A 131 -19.93 -21.47 -8.23
C THR A 131 -20.94 -20.39 -8.62
N GLN A 132 -21.55 -19.71 -7.65
CA GLN A 132 -22.51 -18.63 -7.86
C GLN A 132 -21.90 -17.43 -8.59
N ARG A 133 -20.62 -17.15 -8.34
CA ARG A 133 -19.87 -16.08 -9.02
C ARG A 133 -18.72 -16.70 -9.81
N PRO A 134 -18.90 -17.07 -11.09
CA PRO A 134 -17.81 -17.60 -11.92
C PRO A 134 -16.69 -16.56 -12.11
N THR A 135 -15.52 -17.00 -12.58
CA THR A 135 -14.40 -16.09 -12.89
C THR A 135 -14.88 -14.98 -13.82
N PRO A 136 -14.66 -13.70 -13.46
CA PRO A 136 -15.14 -12.58 -14.28
C PRO A 136 -14.56 -12.59 -15.69
N ASP A 137 -15.39 -12.18 -16.63
CA ASP A 137 -15.00 -11.83 -17.99
C ASP A 137 -15.38 -10.38 -18.24
N TRP A 138 -14.52 -9.48 -17.73
CA TRP A 138 -14.70 -8.05 -17.80
C TRP A 138 -14.56 -7.54 -19.23
N ARG A 139 -15.58 -6.81 -19.67
CA ARG A 139 -15.71 -6.23 -21.00
C ARG A 139 -15.82 -4.72 -20.89
N MET A 140 -14.95 -4.01 -21.60
CA MET A 140 -14.91 -2.55 -21.58
C MET A 140 -16.07 -1.98 -22.41
N LEU A 141 -16.76 -1.00 -21.83
CA LEU A 141 -17.78 -0.18 -22.50
C LEU A 141 -17.20 1.15 -23.00
N GLU A 142 -16.05 1.54 -22.47
CA GLU A 142 -15.31 2.76 -22.80
C GLU A 142 -13.84 2.44 -23.03
N LEU A 143 -13.22 3.14 -24.00
CA LEU A 143 -11.87 2.83 -24.48
C LEU A 143 -10.93 4.05 -24.47
N ALA A 144 -11.36 5.18 -23.89
CA ALA A 144 -10.51 6.35 -23.80
C ALA A 144 -9.37 6.07 -22.80
N GLU A 145 -8.13 5.97 -23.30
CA GLU A 145 -6.96 5.61 -22.49
C GLU A 145 -6.71 6.60 -21.34
N ASP A 146 -7.12 7.85 -21.53
CA ASP A 146 -6.93 8.95 -20.59
C ASP A 146 -8.08 9.10 -19.57
N GLN A 147 -9.00 8.14 -19.51
CA GLN A 147 -10.18 8.20 -18.63
C GLN A 147 -10.32 6.96 -17.75
N ASP A 148 -11.21 7.08 -16.76
CA ASP A 148 -11.74 5.93 -16.03
C ASP A 148 -12.47 5.01 -17.01
N TRP A 149 -12.38 3.70 -16.79
CA TRP A 149 -13.00 2.72 -17.68
C TRP A 149 -14.23 2.11 -17.04
N LEU A 150 -15.36 2.25 -17.72
CA LEU A 150 -16.57 1.52 -17.40
C LEU A 150 -16.52 0.11 -18.02
N MET A 151 -16.87 -0.89 -17.24
CA MET A 151 -16.89 -2.28 -17.65
C MET A 151 -18.12 -3.03 -17.13
N LEU A 152 -18.45 -4.12 -17.80
CA LEU A 152 -19.42 -5.12 -17.33
C LEU A 152 -18.78 -6.50 -17.33
N ASP A 153 -19.23 -7.37 -16.43
CA ASP A 153 -18.80 -8.77 -16.42
C ASP A 153 -19.79 -9.62 -17.20
N ARG A 154 -19.35 -10.17 -18.33
CA ARG A 154 -20.18 -11.04 -19.17
C ARG A 154 -20.58 -12.33 -18.45
N ASN A 155 -19.69 -12.90 -17.64
CA ASN A 155 -19.96 -14.15 -16.92
C ASN A 155 -20.87 -13.95 -15.71
N SER A 156 -21.18 -12.69 -15.34
CA SER A 156 -22.12 -12.35 -14.26
C SER A 156 -23.60 -12.37 -14.67
N LEU A 157 -23.87 -12.48 -15.97
CA LEU A 157 -25.21 -12.33 -16.52
C LEU A 157 -26.09 -13.51 -16.13
N GLN A 158 -27.13 -13.22 -15.36
CA GLN A 158 -28.09 -14.21 -14.88
C GLN A 158 -29.51 -13.69 -15.11
N GLN A 159 -30.36 -14.49 -15.73
CA GLN A 159 -31.77 -14.16 -15.94
C GLN A 159 -32.64 -14.92 -14.93
N GLU A 160 -33.40 -14.19 -14.13
CA GLU A 160 -34.26 -14.76 -13.09
C GLU A 160 -35.45 -13.85 -12.81
N GLY A 161 -36.65 -14.42 -12.74
CA GLY A 161 -37.87 -13.66 -12.43
C GLY A 161 -38.20 -12.54 -13.43
N GLY A 162 -37.74 -12.64 -14.68
CA GLY A 162 -37.91 -11.59 -15.70
C GLY A 162 -36.87 -10.46 -15.62
N LEU A 163 -36.00 -10.47 -14.63
CA LEU A 163 -34.89 -9.54 -14.48
C LEU A 163 -33.60 -10.14 -15.01
N LEU A 164 -32.74 -9.28 -15.55
CA LEU A 164 -31.36 -9.60 -15.90
C LEU A 164 -30.45 -9.00 -14.85
N TYR A 165 -29.66 -9.83 -14.19
CA TYR A 165 -28.69 -9.37 -13.21
C TYR A 165 -27.30 -9.31 -13.83
N VAL A 166 -26.56 -8.22 -13.60
CA VAL A 166 -25.18 -8.04 -14.08
C VAL A 166 -24.29 -7.42 -12.98
N TRP A 167 -23.00 -7.69 -13.03
CA TRP A 167 -21.98 -6.93 -12.31
C TRP A 167 -21.35 -5.92 -13.26
N ALA A 168 -21.35 -4.66 -12.85
CA ALA A 168 -20.64 -3.58 -13.51
C ALA A 168 -19.40 -3.22 -12.68
N GLY A 169 -18.41 -2.63 -13.33
CA GLY A 169 -17.22 -2.13 -12.67
C GLY A 169 -16.76 -0.81 -13.26
N ARG A 170 -16.05 -0.03 -12.45
CA ARG A 170 -15.31 1.14 -12.92
C ARG A 170 -13.86 1.03 -12.46
N ASP A 171 -12.95 0.96 -13.40
CA ASP A 171 -11.50 0.98 -13.18
C ASP A 171 -11.01 2.42 -13.25
N TYR A 172 -10.52 2.95 -12.13
CA TYR A 172 -10.12 4.34 -12.04
C TYR A 172 -8.72 4.53 -12.62
N ARG A 173 -8.54 5.61 -13.39
CA ARG A 173 -7.23 5.97 -13.93
C ARG A 173 -6.27 6.39 -12.82
N HIS A 174 -6.76 7.21 -11.89
CA HIS A 174 -6.06 7.64 -10.69
C HIS A 174 -6.80 7.06 -9.48
N TYR A 175 -6.08 6.71 -8.42
CA TYR A 175 -6.74 6.28 -7.18
C TYR A 175 -7.74 7.32 -6.71
N LEU A 176 -8.95 6.90 -6.33
CA LEU A 176 -9.83 7.74 -5.54
C LEU A 176 -9.42 7.66 -4.07
N ILE A 177 -9.43 8.81 -3.41
CA ILE A 177 -9.26 8.90 -1.96
C ILE A 177 -10.63 8.69 -1.32
N ALA A 178 -10.75 7.69 -0.45
CA ALA A 178 -11.97 7.46 0.31
C ALA A 178 -12.30 8.68 1.19
N SER A 179 -13.57 8.85 1.57
CA SER A 179 -14.02 10.02 2.33
C SER A 179 -13.36 10.17 3.70
N ASP A 180 -12.83 9.08 4.25
CA ASP A 180 -12.04 9.08 5.49
C ASP A 180 -10.55 9.34 5.25
N GLY A 181 -10.11 9.60 4.02
CA GLY A 181 -8.71 9.84 3.67
C GLY A 181 -7.76 8.64 3.86
N ALA A 182 -8.27 7.49 4.33
CA ALA A 182 -7.44 6.38 4.76
C ALA A 182 -7.24 5.33 3.65
N ALA A 183 -8.21 5.17 2.75
CA ALA A 183 -8.15 4.15 1.69
C ALA A 183 -7.98 4.76 0.30
N LEU A 184 -7.14 4.11 -0.51
CA LEU A 184 -7.00 4.36 -1.94
C LEU A 184 -7.80 3.32 -2.73
N ILE A 185 -8.70 3.79 -3.58
CA ILE A 185 -9.64 2.96 -4.34
C ILE A 185 -9.16 2.92 -5.81
N ALA A 186 -8.79 1.74 -6.28
CA ALA A 186 -8.39 1.49 -7.66
C ALA A 186 -9.60 1.21 -8.56
N GLN A 187 -10.61 0.55 -8.01
CA GLN A 187 -11.78 0.12 -8.75
C GLN A 187 -13.04 0.15 -7.88
N SER A 188 -14.20 0.28 -8.51
CA SER A 188 -15.48 -0.03 -7.87
C SER A 188 -16.23 -1.10 -8.65
N GLN A 189 -17.05 -1.88 -7.96
CA GLN A 189 -17.94 -2.87 -8.56
C GLN A 189 -19.35 -2.72 -8.00
N GLU A 190 -20.35 -2.85 -8.88
CA GLU A 190 -21.75 -2.70 -8.52
C GLU A 190 -22.56 -3.88 -9.09
N ARG A 191 -23.42 -4.48 -8.26
CA ARG A 191 -24.42 -5.44 -8.70
C ARG A 191 -25.69 -4.71 -9.10
N LEU A 192 -26.19 -4.99 -10.30
CA LEU A 192 -27.42 -4.42 -10.83
C LEU A 192 -28.44 -5.52 -11.15
N ALA A 193 -29.72 -5.22 -10.95
CA ALA A 193 -30.84 -5.89 -11.60
C ALA A 193 -31.46 -4.97 -12.64
N LEU A 194 -31.71 -5.49 -13.84
CA LEU A 194 -32.19 -4.75 -15.00
C LEU A 194 -33.51 -5.36 -15.47
N ASP A 195 -34.53 -4.54 -15.65
CA ASP A 195 -35.71 -4.93 -16.42
C ASP A 195 -35.58 -4.35 -17.83
N CYS A 196 -35.11 -5.16 -18.77
CA CYS A 196 -34.89 -4.73 -20.14
C CYS A 196 -36.18 -4.32 -20.86
N LYS A 197 -37.35 -4.80 -20.40
CA LYS A 197 -38.66 -4.48 -21.01
C LYS A 197 -39.24 -3.21 -20.42
N GLN A 198 -39.21 -3.06 -19.11
CA GLN A 198 -39.73 -1.89 -18.39
C GLN A 198 -38.72 -0.73 -18.34
N GLN A 199 -37.49 -0.96 -18.82
CA GLN A 199 -36.41 0.03 -18.81
C GLN A 199 -36.15 0.58 -17.39
N THR A 200 -36.01 -0.33 -16.43
CA THR A 200 -35.65 0.01 -15.05
C THR A 200 -34.33 -0.62 -14.66
N VAL A 201 -33.63 0.05 -13.75
CA VAL A 201 -32.38 -0.40 -13.15
C VAL A 201 -32.54 -0.37 -11.63
N THR A 202 -32.09 -1.40 -10.95
CA THR A 202 -32.06 -1.48 -9.50
C THR A 202 -30.62 -1.74 -9.06
N ALA A 203 -30.06 -0.86 -8.24
CA ALA A 203 -28.76 -1.09 -7.61
C ALA A 203 -28.96 -2.02 -6.40
N LEU A 204 -28.18 -3.10 -6.35
CA LEU A 204 -28.30 -4.14 -5.32
C LEU A 204 -27.14 -4.10 -4.32
N SER A 205 -25.94 -3.75 -4.79
CA SER A 205 -24.76 -3.59 -3.94
C SER A 205 -23.66 -2.83 -4.64
N GLN A 206 -22.77 -2.20 -3.88
CA GLN A 206 -21.58 -1.53 -4.38
C GLN A 206 -20.39 -1.80 -3.46
N PHE A 207 -19.25 -2.11 -4.04
CA PHE A 207 -18.00 -2.40 -3.35
C PHE A 207 -16.84 -1.61 -3.96
N MET A 208 -15.95 -1.14 -3.11
CA MET A 208 -14.72 -0.45 -3.47
C MET A 208 -13.55 -1.42 -3.31
N ILE A 209 -12.65 -1.41 -4.30
CA ILE A 209 -11.52 -2.32 -4.41
C ILE A 209 -10.25 -1.47 -4.41
N ASP A 210 -9.29 -1.86 -3.56
CA ASP A 210 -8.00 -1.18 -3.45
C ASP A 210 -6.98 -1.64 -4.52
N GLY A 211 -5.78 -1.06 -4.49
CA GLY A 211 -4.70 -1.42 -5.42
C GLY A 211 -4.14 -2.83 -5.26
N SER A 212 -4.51 -3.55 -4.18
CA SER A 212 -4.16 -4.96 -3.96
C SER A 212 -5.25 -5.93 -4.45
N HIS A 213 -6.26 -5.40 -5.14
CA HIS A 213 -7.46 -6.13 -5.56
C HIS A 213 -8.24 -6.73 -4.39
N GLU A 214 -8.25 -6.04 -3.24
CA GLU A 214 -9.06 -6.42 -2.08
C GLU A 214 -10.21 -5.45 -1.85
N VAL A 215 -11.33 -5.97 -1.33
CA VAL A 215 -12.48 -5.13 -0.99
C VAL A 215 -12.15 -4.30 0.24
N SER A 216 -12.04 -2.98 0.06
CA SER A 216 -11.76 -2.03 1.13
C SER A 216 -13.04 -1.60 1.87
N SER A 217 -14.12 -1.39 1.13
CA SER A 217 -15.43 -1.00 1.68
C SER A 217 -16.57 -1.41 0.75
N GLY A 218 -17.81 -1.35 1.23
CA GLY A 218 -18.97 -1.60 0.39
C GLY A 218 -20.28 -1.69 1.18
N LYS A 219 -21.37 -1.81 0.44
CA LYS A 219 -22.73 -1.90 0.97
C LYS A 219 -23.60 -2.78 0.08
N VAL A 220 -24.59 -3.41 0.70
CA VAL A 220 -25.72 -4.08 0.02
C VAL A 220 -26.96 -3.24 0.28
N GLU A 221 -27.66 -2.86 -0.79
CA GLU A 221 -28.80 -1.93 -0.74
C GLU A 221 -30.04 -2.60 -0.17
N ARG A 222 -30.65 -1.99 0.86
CA ARG A 222 -31.86 -2.48 1.53
C ARG A 222 -32.73 -1.34 2.07
N PRO A 223 -33.98 -1.18 1.60
CA PRO A 223 -34.57 -1.84 0.43
C PRO A 223 -33.89 -1.39 -0.87
N ALA A 224 -33.75 -2.30 -1.84
CA ALA A 224 -33.32 -1.94 -3.18
C ALA A 224 -34.53 -1.44 -3.98
N VAL A 225 -34.45 -0.21 -4.50
CA VAL A 225 -35.58 0.46 -5.18
C VAL A 225 -35.30 0.54 -6.69
N PRO A 226 -36.19 0.02 -7.54
CA PRO A 226 -36.08 0.20 -8.99
C PRO A 226 -36.24 1.67 -9.36
N GLN A 227 -35.37 2.15 -10.25
CA GLN A 227 -35.45 3.49 -10.83
C GLN A 227 -35.63 3.40 -12.35
N PRO A 228 -36.41 4.30 -12.98
CA PRO A 228 -36.47 4.41 -14.43
C PRO A 228 -35.07 4.68 -15.02
N LEU A 229 -34.76 4.07 -16.16
CA LEU A 229 -33.45 4.17 -16.81
C LEU A 229 -33.01 5.62 -17.04
N MET A 230 -33.93 6.49 -17.44
CA MET A 230 -33.65 7.91 -17.70
C MET A 230 -33.22 8.70 -16.45
N GLN A 231 -33.55 8.19 -15.25
CA GLN A 231 -33.15 8.77 -13.97
C GLN A 231 -31.87 8.13 -13.41
N ALA A 232 -31.38 7.05 -14.04
CA ALA A 232 -30.14 6.41 -13.65
C ALA A 232 -28.91 7.22 -14.07
N SER A 233 -27.78 6.99 -13.40
CA SER A 233 -26.50 7.58 -13.80
C SER A 233 -26.14 7.21 -15.24
N ALA A 234 -25.33 8.04 -15.90
CA ALA A 234 -24.87 7.79 -17.26
C ALA A 234 -24.21 6.41 -17.41
N ASP A 235 -23.43 5.99 -16.42
CA ASP A 235 -22.81 4.65 -16.37
C ASP A 235 -23.84 3.53 -16.35
N ARG A 236 -24.82 3.60 -15.45
CA ARG A 236 -25.88 2.59 -15.37
C ARG A 236 -26.71 2.54 -16.65
N GLN A 237 -26.91 3.67 -17.32
CA GLN A 237 -27.55 3.71 -18.63
C GLN A 237 -26.74 2.99 -19.71
N ARG A 238 -25.41 3.19 -19.72
CA ARG A 238 -24.48 2.50 -20.65
C ARG A 238 -24.43 1.00 -20.37
N VAL A 239 -24.32 0.60 -19.11
CA VAL A 239 -24.36 -0.81 -18.70
C VAL A 239 -25.69 -1.46 -19.09
N PHE A 240 -26.82 -0.81 -18.82
CA PHE A 240 -28.14 -1.32 -19.22
C PHE A 240 -28.21 -1.53 -20.74
N LYS A 241 -27.80 -0.51 -21.52
CA LYS A 241 -27.81 -0.59 -22.98
C LYS A 241 -26.97 -1.75 -23.50
N ALA A 242 -25.80 -2.00 -22.89
CA ALA A 242 -24.92 -3.08 -23.28
C ALA A 242 -25.46 -4.45 -22.84
N ALA A 243 -25.85 -4.60 -21.57
CA ALA A 243 -26.28 -5.87 -20.98
C ALA A 243 -27.59 -6.40 -21.59
N CYS A 244 -28.51 -5.52 -21.99
CA CYS A 244 -29.77 -5.91 -22.64
C CYS A 244 -29.60 -6.29 -24.13
N LEU A 245 -28.39 -6.28 -24.70
CA LEU A 245 -28.11 -6.80 -26.04
C LEU A 245 -27.98 -8.33 -26.04
N PRO A 246 -28.12 -8.98 -27.20
CA PRO A 246 -27.81 -10.41 -27.34
C PRO A 246 -26.36 -10.72 -26.93
N GLN A 247 -26.14 -11.88 -26.31
CA GLN A 247 -24.81 -12.31 -25.82
C GLN A 247 -23.71 -12.29 -26.89
N ALA A 248 -24.05 -12.52 -28.16
CA ALA A 248 -23.10 -12.45 -29.27
C ALA A 248 -22.50 -11.05 -29.47
N GLU A 249 -23.27 -9.98 -29.22
CA GLU A 249 -22.76 -8.60 -29.30
C GLU A 249 -21.89 -8.27 -28.09
N LEU A 250 -22.26 -8.73 -26.90
CA LEU A 250 -21.44 -8.62 -25.70
C LEU A 250 -20.08 -9.29 -25.85
N ALA A 251 -20.01 -10.40 -26.61
CA ALA A 251 -18.76 -11.10 -26.90
C ALA A 251 -17.78 -10.30 -27.78
N ARG A 252 -18.27 -9.30 -28.53
CA ARG A 252 -17.44 -8.42 -29.37
C ARG A 252 -16.85 -7.26 -28.60
N LEU A 253 -17.29 -7.01 -27.37
CA LEU A 253 -16.72 -5.96 -26.54
C LEU A 253 -15.25 -6.27 -26.22
N PRO A 254 -14.39 -5.24 -26.19
CA PRO A 254 -12.98 -5.40 -25.85
C PRO A 254 -12.80 -6.02 -24.46
N VAL A 255 -11.85 -6.94 -24.35
CA VAL A 255 -11.46 -7.56 -23.07
C VAL A 255 -10.75 -6.51 -22.22
N PHE A 256 -11.17 -6.38 -20.96
CA PHE A 256 -10.45 -5.55 -19.99
C PHE A 256 -9.07 -6.15 -19.71
N ASN A 257 -8.03 -5.32 -19.87
CA ASN A 257 -6.69 -5.64 -19.44
C ASN A 257 -6.36 -4.72 -18.27
N ALA A 258 -6.04 -5.30 -17.11
CA ALA A 258 -5.69 -4.52 -15.93
C ALA A 258 -4.51 -3.58 -16.24
N ARG A 259 -4.65 -2.32 -15.82
CA ARG A 259 -3.61 -1.30 -15.92
C ARG A 259 -3.12 -0.92 -14.53
N GLN A 260 -1.93 -0.33 -14.47
CA GLN A 260 -1.44 0.25 -13.23
C GLN A 260 -2.22 1.54 -12.95
N THR A 261 -2.96 1.58 -11.84
CA THR A 261 -3.63 2.79 -11.37
C THR A 261 -2.59 3.85 -11.02
N LEU A 262 -2.78 5.06 -11.52
CA LEU A 262 -1.93 6.21 -11.23
C LEU A 262 -2.20 6.74 -9.81
N PRO A 263 -1.25 7.46 -9.20
CA PRO A 263 -1.46 8.13 -7.92
C PRO A 263 -2.73 8.99 -7.89
N PRO A 264 -3.31 9.29 -6.72
CA PRO A 264 -4.46 10.21 -6.65
C PRO A 264 -4.09 11.61 -7.16
N VAL A 265 -5.06 12.39 -7.64
CA VAL A 265 -4.79 13.78 -8.05
C VAL A 265 -4.71 14.65 -6.80
N ILE A 266 -3.53 15.22 -6.52
CA ILE A 266 -3.27 16.16 -5.41
C ILE A 266 -2.64 17.42 -5.99
N SER A 267 -2.98 18.59 -5.44
CA SER A 267 -2.44 19.86 -5.94
C SER A 267 -0.92 19.90 -5.78
N THR A 268 -0.23 20.41 -6.79
CA THR A 268 1.24 20.53 -6.75
C THR A 268 1.66 21.56 -5.71
N PRO A 269 2.55 21.21 -4.75
CA PRO A 269 2.98 22.13 -3.72
C PRO A 269 3.94 23.18 -4.31
N THR A 270 3.86 24.40 -3.78
CA THR A 270 4.72 25.52 -4.19
C THR A 270 5.92 25.68 -3.28
N VAL A 271 7.06 26.08 -3.83
CA VAL A 271 8.30 26.33 -3.08
C VAL A 271 8.73 27.80 -3.23
N ALA A 272 9.42 28.32 -2.20
CA ALA A 272 9.94 29.69 -2.22
C ALA A 272 10.95 29.92 -3.37
N PRO A 273 10.90 31.08 -4.07
CA PRO A 273 11.85 31.37 -5.15
C PRO A 273 13.32 31.36 -4.74
N SER A 274 13.63 31.76 -3.49
CA SER A 274 14.97 31.70 -2.90
C SER A 274 15.54 30.28 -2.91
N VAL A 275 14.72 29.30 -2.54
CA VAL A 275 15.07 27.88 -2.53
C VAL A 275 15.35 27.38 -3.95
N VAL A 276 14.51 27.76 -4.93
CA VAL A 276 14.71 27.41 -6.34
C VAL A 276 16.03 28.00 -6.86
N ALA A 277 16.31 29.26 -6.54
CA ALA A 277 17.55 29.93 -6.94
C ALA A 277 18.79 29.25 -6.34
N ALA A 278 18.73 28.82 -5.08
CA ALA A 278 19.82 28.10 -4.43
C ALA A 278 20.12 26.75 -5.11
N ILE A 279 19.08 26.04 -5.56
CA ILE A 279 19.25 24.79 -6.31
C ILE A 279 19.81 25.05 -7.70
N GLN A 280 19.32 26.07 -8.40
CA GLN A 280 19.83 26.45 -9.72
C GLN A 280 21.31 26.84 -9.69
N ALA A 281 21.76 27.48 -8.60
CA ALA A 281 23.16 27.87 -8.42
C ALA A 281 24.14 26.68 -8.32
N LEU A 282 23.64 25.46 -8.06
CA LEU A 282 24.47 24.25 -8.13
C LEU A 282 24.86 23.86 -9.55
N ASP A 283 24.16 24.39 -10.57
CA ASP A 283 24.35 24.08 -11.99
C ASP A 283 24.43 22.56 -12.23
N LEU A 284 23.47 21.81 -11.69
CA LEU A 284 23.50 20.35 -11.79
C LEU A 284 23.16 19.92 -13.23
N PRO A 285 23.84 18.88 -13.75
CA PRO A 285 23.54 18.37 -15.07
C PRO A 285 22.11 17.86 -15.16
N ALA A 286 21.50 18.00 -16.35
CA ALA A 286 20.25 17.32 -16.65
C ALA A 286 20.46 15.80 -16.60
N PRO A 287 19.48 15.04 -16.07
CA PRO A 287 19.52 13.57 -16.13
C PRO A 287 19.70 13.08 -17.58
N ALA A 288 20.60 12.12 -17.77
CA ALA A 288 20.76 11.46 -19.06
C ALA A 288 19.59 10.49 -19.34
N ARG A 289 18.90 10.03 -18.28
CA ARG A 289 17.80 9.08 -18.35
C ARG A 289 16.65 9.52 -17.45
N PRO A 290 15.38 9.38 -17.89
CA PRO A 290 14.25 9.58 -17.01
C PRO A 290 14.15 8.41 -16.03
N LEU A 291 13.75 8.72 -14.79
CA LEU A 291 13.26 7.74 -13.82
C LEU A 291 11.82 8.14 -13.52
N ARG A 292 10.85 7.31 -13.88
CA ARG A 292 9.42 7.66 -13.74
C ARG A 292 8.75 6.89 -12.62
N HIS A 293 9.32 5.75 -12.26
CA HIS A 293 8.70 4.85 -11.31
C HIS A 293 9.73 4.03 -10.53
N LEU A 294 9.52 3.92 -9.22
CA LEU A 294 10.26 3.04 -8.32
C LEU A 294 9.28 2.27 -7.43
N GLY A 295 9.38 0.95 -7.44
CA GLY A 295 8.74 0.09 -6.45
C GLY A 295 9.71 -0.25 -5.33
N TYR A 296 9.30 -0.08 -4.09
CA TYR A 296 10.05 -0.42 -2.90
C TYR A 296 9.37 -1.52 -2.11
N ARG A 297 10.19 -2.39 -1.53
CA ARG A 297 9.84 -3.13 -0.31
C ARG A 297 10.51 -2.50 0.89
N TYR A 298 9.80 -2.43 2.01
CA TYR A 298 10.41 -1.91 3.23
C TYR A 298 9.98 -2.60 4.51
N ASP A 299 10.94 -2.59 5.44
CA ASP A 299 10.80 -3.06 6.82
C ASP A 299 10.97 -1.87 7.76
N MET A 300 10.21 -1.83 8.84
CA MET A 300 10.32 -0.80 9.88
C MET A 300 10.49 -1.39 11.28
N VAL A 301 11.33 -0.75 12.08
CA VAL A 301 11.45 -1.01 13.52
C VAL A 301 11.06 0.25 14.24
N MET A 302 9.90 0.24 14.89
CA MET A 302 9.38 1.38 15.64
C MET A 302 10.22 1.63 16.90
N PHE A 303 10.19 2.85 17.45
CA PHE A 303 10.95 3.22 18.64
C PHE A 303 10.69 2.32 19.87
N ASN A 304 9.52 1.68 19.94
CA ASN A 304 9.16 0.72 20.99
C ASN A 304 9.69 -0.70 20.75
N GLY A 305 10.50 -0.91 19.69
CA GLY A 305 11.06 -2.20 19.30
C GLY A 305 10.14 -3.08 18.46
N THR A 306 8.90 -2.65 18.16
CA THR A 306 7.99 -3.38 17.29
C THR A 306 8.56 -3.45 15.88
N LYS A 307 8.71 -4.66 15.36
CA LYS A 307 9.15 -4.92 13.98
C LYS A 307 7.93 -5.16 13.11
N LEU A 308 7.79 -4.37 12.06
CA LEU A 308 6.80 -4.54 11.01
C LEU A 308 7.58 -4.59 9.69
N GLY A 309 7.07 -5.27 8.68
CA GLY A 309 7.82 -5.34 7.44
C GLY A 309 7.10 -6.06 6.34
N ASP A 310 7.83 -6.21 5.24
CA ASP A 310 7.27 -6.66 3.98
C ASP A 310 6.13 -5.74 3.50
N PHE A 311 6.28 -4.42 3.65
CA PHE A 311 5.38 -3.46 3.04
C PHE A 311 5.84 -3.13 1.61
N SER A 312 4.88 -2.84 0.73
CA SER A 312 5.16 -2.32 -0.60
C SER A 312 4.86 -0.82 -0.64
N LYS A 313 5.68 -0.08 -1.40
CA LYS A 313 5.50 1.33 -1.68
C LYS A 313 5.87 1.59 -3.13
N GLU A 314 4.93 2.11 -3.90
CA GLU A 314 5.18 2.59 -5.25
C GLU A 314 5.47 4.09 -5.23
N VAL A 315 6.42 4.54 -6.03
CA VAL A 315 6.83 5.94 -6.09
C VAL A 315 6.83 6.40 -7.53
N PHE A 316 5.95 7.34 -7.84
CA PHE A 316 5.85 7.95 -9.16
C PHE A 316 6.63 9.26 -9.18
N ILE A 317 7.44 9.43 -10.23
CA ILE A 317 8.40 10.53 -10.33
C ILE A 317 8.12 11.32 -11.60
N SER A 318 8.01 12.64 -11.43
CA SER A 318 7.85 13.59 -12.53
C SER A 318 8.61 14.88 -12.23
N THR A 319 8.56 15.84 -13.15
CA THR A 319 9.20 17.15 -13.00
C THR A 319 8.13 18.22 -12.89
N ASP A 320 8.21 19.05 -11.86
CA ASP A 320 7.38 20.24 -11.76
C ASP A 320 7.82 21.25 -12.82
N SER A 321 6.88 21.64 -13.69
CA SER A 321 7.13 22.62 -14.74
C SER A 321 7.45 24.02 -14.21
N ALA A 322 7.01 24.39 -13.01
CA ALA A 322 7.20 25.73 -12.45
C ALA A 322 8.60 25.92 -11.84
N SER A 323 9.08 24.95 -11.06
CA SER A 323 10.37 25.01 -10.36
C SER A 323 11.49 24.20 -11.03
N GLY A 324 11.15 23.31 -11.96
CA GLY A 324 12.08 22.34 -12.54
C GLY A 324 12.53 21.24 -11.58
N GLN A 325 11.95 21.18 -10.36
CA GLN A 325 12.33 20.21 -9.33
C GLN A 325 11.55 18.90 -9.46
N THR A 326 12.01 17.87 -8.74
CA THR A 326 11.42 16.53 -8.82
C THR A 326 10.13 16.46 -8.00
N LEU A 327 9.02 16.13 -8.65
CA LEU A 327 7.79 15.72 -7.99
C LEU A 327 7.81 14.22 -7.72
N VAL A 328 7.56 13.86 -6.47
CA VAL A 328 7.54 12.50 -5.97
C VAL A 328 6.16 12.24 -5.37
N GLN A 329 5.47 11.23 -5.90
CA GLN A 329 4.15 10.87 -5.44
C GLN A 329 4.12 9.40 -4.98
N PRO A 330 4.22 9.15 -3.66
CA PRO A 330 4.15 7.81 -3.12
C PRO A 330 2.71 7.27 -3.10
N VAL A 331 2.57 5.99 -3.40
CA VAL A 331 1.38 5.17 -3.16
C VAL A 331 1.78 4.08 -2.18
N ASP A 332 1.21 4.14 -0.98
CA ASP A 332 1.62 3.34 0.18
C ASP A 332 0.38 2.99 1.00
N PHE A 333 0.33 1.77 1.55
CA PHE A 333 -0.80 1.32 2.36
C PHE A 333 -0.79 1.90 3.78
N VAL A 334 0.39 2.21 4.31
CA VAL A 334 0.60 2.69 5.68
C VAL A 334 0.56 4.22 5.72
N LEU A 335 1.25 4.87 4.78
CA LEU A 335 1.38 6.32 4.74
C LEU A 335 0.17 6.99 4.06
N PRO A 336 -0.27 8.16 4.53
CA PRO A 336 -1.32 8.90 3.85
C PRO A 336 -0.88 9.27 2.43
N PRO A 337 -1.82 9.40 1.49
CA PRO A 337 -1.52 9.91 0.17
C PRO A 337 -0.89 11.31 0.25
N ALA A 338 0.17 11.53 -0.50
CA ALA A 338 0.91 12.78 -0.52
C ALA A 338 1.54 13.03 -1.88
N ILE A 339 1.91 14.28 -2.14
CA ILE A 339 2.78 14.70 -3.23
C ILE A 339 3.87 15.62 -2.67
N ASN A 340 5.11 15.30 -2.98
CA ASN A 340 6.28 15.98 -2.47
C ASN A 340 7.06 16.59 -3.63
N LEU A 341 7.34 17.89 -3.55
CA LEU A 341 8.36 18.54 -4.36
C LEU A 341 9.69 18.39 -3.64
N THR A 342 10.69 17.81 -4.31
CA THR A 342 11.92 17.34 -3.67
C THR A 342 13.16 17.84 -4.39
N PHE A 343 14.26 17.98 -3.66
CA PHE A 343 15.58 18.10 -4.27
C PHE A 343 16.04 16.72 -4.74
N ARG A 344 15.73 16.38 -6.00
CA ARG A 344 16.12 15.11 -6.65
C ARG A 344 15.78 13.87 -5.81
N GLY A 345 14.71 13.92 -5.00
CA GLY A 345 14.29 12.84 -4.08
C GLY A 345 15.07 12.68 -2.77
N LEU A 346 16.02 13.56 -2.45
CA LEU A 346 16.79 13.44 -1.20
C LEU A 346 16.01 13.95 0.02
N PHE A 347 15.38 15.11 -0.12
CA PHE A 347 14.58 15.74 0.93
C PHE A 347 13.47 16.59 0.32
N ASP A 348 12.42 16.83 1.11
CA ASP A 348 11.24 17.58 0.70
C ASP A 348 11.48 19.10 0.78
N LEU A 349 11.23 19.77 -0.34
CA LEU A 349 11.20 21.23 -0.47
C LEU A 349 9.83 21.78 -0.06
N ALA A 350 8.77 21.09 -0.47
CA ALA A 350 7.39 21.36 -0.10
C ALA A 350 6.56 20.08 -0.28
N SER A 351 5.48 19.93 0.47
CA SER A 351 4.59 18.77 0.36
C SER A 351 3.15 19.14 0.64
N HIS A 352 2.24 18.47 -0.05
CA HIS A 352 0.83 18.41 0.29
C HIS A 352 0.45 16.96 0.59
N ASN A 353 -0.35 16.74 1.63
CA ASN A 353 -0.82 15.43 2.04
C ASN A 353 -2.33 15.43 2.26
N ILE A 354 -2.92 14.25 2.26
CA ILE A 354 -4.30 14.06 2.67
C ILE A 354 -4.34 13.83 4.17
N ASP A 355 -5.15 14.61 4.87
CA ASP A 355 -5.47 14.39 6.26
C ASP A 355 -6.41 13.18 6.42
N LYS A 356 -5.99 12.21 7.23
CA LYS A 356 -6.71 10.93 7.43
C LYS A 356 -7.97 11.05 8.29
N GLU A 357 -8.27 12.21 8.87
CA GLU A 357 -9.49 12.39 9.66
C GLU A 357 -10.58 13.10 8.84
N THR A 358 -10.16 14.06 8.03
CA THR A 358 -11.04 14.93 7.26
C THR A 358 -11.11 14.57 5.78
N GLY A 359 -10.17 13.76 5.27
CA GLY A 359 -10.03 13.44 3.85
C GLY A 359 -9.62 14.63 2.99
N LYS A 360 -9.20 15.74 3.61
CA LYS A 360 -8.86 16.99 2.90
C LYS A 360 -7.38 17.10 2.63
N GLU A 361 -7.05 17.80 1.56
CA GLU A 361 -5.69 18.19 1.26
C GLU A 361 -5.20 19.24 2.27
N VAL A 362 -3.99 19.04 2.79
CA VAL A 362 -3.31 19.89 3.76
C VAL A 362 -1.90 20.15 3.26
N ALA A 363 -1.49 21.42 3.26
CA ALA A 363 -0.13 21.81 2.94
C ALA A 363 0.78 21.68 4.16
N ASP A 364 2.10 21.52 3.93
CA ASP A 364 3.10 21.54 5.00
C ASP A 364 2.94 22.81 5.87
N SER A 365 2.73 22.59 7.17
CA SER A 365 2.61 23.66 8.16
C SER A 365 3.90 24.46 8.36
N ARG A 366 5.06 23.95 7.89
CA ARG A 366 6.38 24.57 8.05
C ARG A 366 7.14 24.59 6.72
N PRO A 367 6.68 25.39 5.74
CA PRO A 367 7.28 25.44 4.42
C PRO A 367 8.75 25.88 4.49
N LEU A 368 9.57 25.34 3.57
CA LEU A 368 10.97 25.72 3.41
C LEU A 368 11.06 27.12 2.78
N VAL A 369 11.70 28.05 3.49
CA VAL A 369 11.80 29.46 3.06
C VAL A 369 13.21 29.85 2.59
N ASP A 370 14.22 29.12 3.05
CA ASP A 370 15.61 29.31 2.63
C ASP A 370 16.37 27.99 2.62
N LEU A 371 17.31 27.89 1.68
CA LEU A 371 18.14 26.71 1.43
C LEU A 371 19.52 27.15 0.95
N SER A 372 20.57 26.56 1.50
CA SER A 372 21.93 26.74 0.99
C SER A 372 22.68 25.42 0.94
N PHE A 373 23.67 25.34 0.06
CA PHE A 373 24.45 24.14 -0.18
C PHE A 373 25.95 24.43 -0.02
N GLN A 374 26.69 23.43 0.46
CA GLN A 374 28.15 23.47 0.55
C GLN A 374 28.76 22.14 0.08
N GLY A 375 29.94 22.21 -0.52
CA GLY A 375 30.66 21.07 -1.09
C GLY A 375 30.31 20.82 -2.57
N ASP A 376 30.95 19.81 -3.15
CA ASP A 376 30.81 19.47 -4.56
C ASP A 376 29.60 18.56 -4.82
N TRP A 377 28.41 19.17 -4.83
CA TRP A 377 27.15 18.51 -5.18
C TRP A 377 27.07 18.05 -6.63
N ARG A 378 27.91 18.61 -7.52
CA ARG A 378 27.89 18.30 -8.94
C ARG A 378 28.55 16.94 -9.23
N ASN A 379 29.72 16.69 -8.62
CA ASN A 379 30.51 15.49 -8.91
C ASN A 379 30.41 14.42 -7.83
N LEU A 380 30.06 14.81 -6.59
CA LEU A 380 30.00 13.93 -5.42
C LEU A 380 31.23 12.99 -5.34
N PRO A 381 32.45 13.54 -5.22
CA PRO A 381 33.67 12.73 -5.19
C PRO A 381 33.73 11.84 -3.94
N LEU A 382 34.28 10.63 -4.10
CA LEU A 382 34.40 9.68 -2.99
C LEU A 382 35.22 10.24 -1.83
N LYS A 383 34.84 9.85 -0.60
CA LYS A 383 35.51 10.26 0.65
C LYS A 383 35.49 11.77 0.91
N THR A 384 34.60 12.49 0.23
CA THR A 384 34.33 13.91 0.52
C THR A 384 32.99 14.05 1.25
N GLN A 385 32.64 15.29 1.57
CA GLN A 385 31.43 15.63 2.27
C GLN A 385 30.74 16.79 1.56
N VAL A 386 29.42 16.72 1.53
CA VAL A 386 28.54 17.81 1.12
C VAL A 386 27.57 18.09 2.24
N SER A 387 27.04 19.31 2.30
CA SER A 387 26.02 19.69 3.27
C SER A 387 25.02 20.64 2.65
N TYR A 388 23.86 20.72 3.31
CA TYR A 388 22.86 21.73 3.02
C TYR A 388 22.27 22.25 4.33
N ILE A 389 21.78 23.48 4.30
CA ILE A 389 21.18 24.16 5.45
C ILE A 389 19.75 24.53 5.07
N GLU A 390 18.78 24.02 5.82
CA GLU A 390 17.36 24.32 5.67
C GLU A 390 16.89 25.34 6.71
N THR A 391 16.13 26.34 6.28
CA THR A 391 15.38 27.23 7.18
C THR A 391 13.91 27.16 6.82
N ARG A 392 13.05 26.86 7.81
CA ARG A 392 11.60 26.70 7.62
C ARG A 392 10.83 27.81 8.32
N ALA A 393 9.66 28.15 7.82
CA ALA A 393 8.74 29.03 8.55
C ALA A 393 8.22 28.33 9.82
N GLU A 394 7.93 29.10 10.86
CA GLU A 394 7.12 28.62 11.98
C GLU A 394 5.67 28.34 11.53
N PRO A 395 4.93 27.48 12.26
CA PRO A 395 3.52 27.24 11.97
C PRO A 395 2.73 28.54 11.84
N ALA A 396 1.68 28.52 11.01
CA ALA A 396 0.76 29.64 10.86
C ALA A 396 0.23 30.12 12.23
N ASN A 397 -0.05 31.42 12.32
CA ASN A 397 -0.62 32.02 13.52
C ASN A 397 -2.01 31.45 13.81
N ALA A 398 -2.52 31.64 15.03
CA ALA A 398 -3.84 31.11 15.43
C ALA A 398 -5.01 31.66 14.59
N ASP A 399 -4.82 32.80 13.92
CA ASP A 399 -5.78 33.40 12.99
C ASP A 399 -5.67 32.85 11.55
N GLY A 400 -4.78 31.88 11.31
CA GLY A 400 -4.52 31.28 10.01
C GLY A 400 -3.57 32.08 9.11
N SER A 401 -3.05 33.22 9.57
CA SER A 401 -2.08 34.00 8.79
C SER A 401 -0.69 33.34 8.76
N PRO A 402 0.08 33.48 7.66
CA PRO A 402 1.46 32.96 7.59
C PRO A 402 2.34 33.55 8.69
N SER A 403 3.18 32.72 9.31
CA SER A 403 4.19 33.23 10.25
C SER A 403 5.32 33.91 9.51
N HIS A 404 5.75 35.08 10.00
CA HIS A 404 6.97 35.75 9.56
C HIS A 404 8.22 35.27 10.31
N LYS A 405 8.05 34.41 11.32
CA LYS A 405 9.16 33.83 12.08
C LYS A 405 9.66 32.57 11.40
N THR A 406 10.95 32.31 11.54
CA THR A 406 11.62 31.13 11.00
C THR A 406 12.18 30.27 12.12
N SER A 407 12.26 28.97 11.88
CA SER A 407 12.98 28.04 12.74
C SER A 407 14.48 28.37 12.80
N GLU A 408 15.17 27.81 13.79
CA GLU A 408 16.63 27.74 13.73
C GLU A 408 17.09 26.97 12.47
N PRO A 409 18.14 27.43 11.76
CA PRO A 409 18.65 26.76 10.59
C PRO A 409 19.15 25.35 10.92
N ARG A 410 18.71 24.37 10.13
CA ARG A 410 19.09 22.97 10.29
C ARG A 410 20.14 22.58 9.26
N THR A 411 21.33 22.24 9.73
CA THR A 411 22.39 21.71 8.87
C THR A 411 22.28 20.19 8.75
N VAL A 412 22.27 19.68 7.52
CA VAL A 412 22.39 18.26 7.21
C VAL A 412 23.69 18.04 6.46
N THR A 413 24.42 17.00 6.87
CA THR A 413 25.76 16.75 6.36
C THR A 413 25.88 15.32 5.86
N CYS A 414 26.31 15.13 4.61
CA CYS A 414 26.37 13.85 3.93
C CYS A 414 27.79 13.48 3.52
N GLN A 415 28.25 12.30 3.92
CA GLN A 415 29.52 11.73 3.46
C GLN A 415 29.31 10.82 2.25
N ILE A 416 30.17 10.97 1.24
CA ILE A 416 30.15 10.11 0.05
C ILE A 416 31.01 8.88 0.33
N VAL A 417 30.35 7.76 0.60
CA VAL A 417 30.99 6.58 1.20
C VAL A 417 31.61 5.66 0.15
N ARG A 418 30.86 5.35 -0.91
CA ARG A 418 31.28 4.40 -1.96
C ARG A 418 30.54 4.63 -3.27
N GLU A 419 31.06 4.06 -4.34
CA GLU A 419 30.47 4.07 -5.67
C GLU A 419 30.45 2.64 -6.22
N GLN A 420 29.38 2.31 -6.94
CA GLN A 420 29.22 1.01 -7.59
C GLN A 420 28.36 1.16 -8.86
N PRO A 421 28.33 0.16 -9.76
CA PRO A 421 27.37 0.15 -10.86
C PRO A 421 25.94 0.21 -10.33
N ALA A 422 25.07 1.02 -10.94
CA ALA A 422 23.67 1.11 -10.53
C ALA A 422 22.93 -0.23 -10.70
N SER A 423 23.39 -1.07 -11.63
CA SER A 423 22.89 -2.43 -11.83
C SER A 423 23.08 -3.36 -10.62
N ALA A 424 23.98 -3.02 -9.69
CA ALA A 424 24.13 -3.73 -8.41
C ALA A 424 22.98 -3.43 -7.42
N LEU A 425 22.21 -2.35 -7.65
CA LEU A 425 21.01 -2.03 -6.88
C LEU A 425 19.78 -2.68 -7.48
N HIS A 426 19.64 -2.62 -8.80
CA HIS A 426 18.58 -3.28 -9.54
C HIS A 426 19.04 -3.51 -11.00
N PRO A 427 18.82 -4.70 -11.61
CA PRO A 427 19.41 -5.05 -12.91
C PRO A 427 19.08 -4.12 -14.08
N THR A 428 17.95 -3.40 -14.02
CA THR A 428 17.52 -2.45 -15.07
C THR A 428 18.15 -1.07 -14.94
N LEU A 429 18.80 -0.76 -13.81
CA LEU A 429 19.46 0.52 -13.59
C LEU A 429 20.80 0.56 -14.31
N LEU A 430 21.07 1.69 -14.95
CA LEU A 430 22.29 1.95 -15.72
C LEU A 430 23.15 3.04 -15.08
N GLY A 431 24.41 3.11 -15.49
CA GLY A 431 25.36 4.11 -14.97
C GLY A 431 25.93 3.74 -13.60
N SER A 432 26.37 4.76 -12.85
CA SER A 432 26.91 4.57 -11.50
C SER A 432 25.95 5.05 -10.41
N ALA A 433 26.11 4.46 -9.23
CA ALA A 433 25.40 4.83 -8.02
C ALA A 433 26.42 5.16 -6.92
N LYS A 434 26.24 6.32 -6.26
CA LYS A 434 27.08 6.79 -5.15
C LYS A 434 26.31 6.75 -3.85
N LEU A 435 26.84 6.12 -2.81
CA LEU A 435 26.20 6.02 -1.51
C LEU A 435 26.52 7.24 -0.67
N LEU A 436 25.49 7.93 -0.19
CA LEU A 436 25.60 9.01 0.76
C LEU A 436 25.11 8.53 2.13
N ASN A 437 25.85 8.90 3.18
CA ASN A 437 25.44 8.75 4.56
C ASN A 437 25.28 10.14 5.18
N CYS A 438 24.03 10.55 5.38
CA CYS A 438 23.62 11.87 5.84
C CYS A 438 23.29 11.86 7.32
N THR A 439 23.88 12.78 8.08
CA THR A 439 23.52 13.04 9.48
C THR A 439 22.66 14.29 9.52
N LYS A 440 21.37 14.13 9.91
CA LYS A 440 20.41 15.23 9.99
C LYS A 440 20.31 15.84 11.38
N MET A 441 20.70 15.10 12.42
CA MET A 441 20.76 15.57 13.81
C MET A 441 21.60 14.60 14.63
N LYS A 442 22.49 15.13 15.47
CA LYS A 442 23.29 14.34 16.42
C LYS A 442 23.15 14.92 17.82
N ALA A 443 22.43 14.22 18.68
CA ALA A 443 22.22 14.59 20.08
C ALA A 443 22.55 13.40 21.00
N ARG A 444 22.64 13.64 22.31
CA ARG A 444 22.97 12.59 23.29
C ARG A 444 21.87 11.52 23.29
N GLY A 445 22.21 10.32 22.81
CA GLY A 445 21.27 9.19 22.73
C GLY A 445 20.32 9.21 21.53
N LEU A 446 20.49 10.14 20.58
CA LEU A 446 19.66 10.24 19.38
C LEU A 446 20.51 10.61 18.16
N ASP A 447 20.56 9.73 17.17
CA ASP A 447 21.29 9.94 15.92
C ASP A 447 20.33 9.80 14.75
N TRP A 448 19.87 10.93 14.19
CA TRP A 448 19.02 10.92 13.01
C TRP A 448 19.89 10.88 11.76
N THR A 449 19.92 9.71 11.11
CA THR A 449 20.72 9.46 9.92
C THR A 449 19.87 8.92 8.77
N ASP A 450 20.30 9.20 7.54
CA ASP A 450 19.72 8.65 6.32
C ASP A 450 20.83 8.15 5.40
N LEU A 451 20.64 6.98 4.79
CA LEU A 451 21.48 6.46 3.72
C LEU A 451 20.67 6.43 2.44
N SER A 452 21.23 7.05 1.41
CA SER A 452 20.61 7.18 0.10
C SER A 452 21.64 6.94 -1.01
N TRP A 453 21.24 6.27 -2.09
CA TRP A 453 22.05 6.17 -3.31
C TRP A 453 21.69 7.31 -4.25
N TYR A 454 22.69 8.04 -4.74
CA TYR A 454 22.54 8.93 -5.88
C TYR A 454 22.79 8.15 -7.17
N LEU A 455 21.77 8.05 -8.02
CA LEU A 455 21.83 7.41 -9.34
C LEU A 455 22.28 8.44 -10.38
N ALA A 456 23.53 8.39 -10.81
CA ALA A 456 24.16 9.47 -11.58
C ALA A 456 23.48 9.73 -12.94
N ASP A 457 23.17 8.68 -13.70
CA ASP A 457 22.51 8.79 -15.02
C ASP A 457 21.08 9.34 -14.92
N TYR A 458 20.42 9.12 -13.78
CA TYR A 458 19.03 9.53 -13.54
C TYR A 458 18.93 10.83 -12.75
N GLY A 459 20.04 11.28 -12.16
CA GLY A 459 20.11 12.47 -11.33
C GLY A 459 19.13 12.44 -10.15
N GLN A 460 18.93 11.26 -9.52
CA GLN A 460 17.91 11.03 -8.51
C GLN A 460 18.51 10.27 -7.30
N PHE A 461 18.10 10.65 -6.10
CA PHE A 461 18.37 9.94 -4.86
C PHE A 461 17.29 8.88 -4.58
N VAL A 462 17.73 7.72 -4.11
CA VAL A 462 16.86 6.61 -3.69
C VAL A 462 17.23 6.17 -2.28
N HIS A 463 16.24 6.11 -1.38
CA HIS A 463 16.45 5.78 0.02
C HIS A 463 16.86 4.32 0.22
N VAL A 464 17.64 4.06 1.27
CA VAL A 464 18.11 2.73 1.67
C VAL A 464 17.81 2.48 3.14
N LEU A 465 18.17 3.43 4.01
CA LEU A 465 18.06 3.29 5.45
C LEU A 465 17.78 4.64 6.05
N GLU A 466 16.67 4.79 6.77
CA GLU A 466 16.44 5.96 7.61
C GLU A 466 16.38 5.54 9.07
N ASN A 467 17.26 6.09 9.90
CA ASN A 467 17.20 5.97 11.35
C ASN A 467 16.73 7.30 11.91
N SER A 468 15.45 7.42 12.25
CA SER A 468 14.85 8.65 12.75
C SER A 468 14.40 8.49 14.21
N PRO A 469 13.99 9.59 14.89
CA PRO A 469 13.51 9.51 16.27
C PRO A 469 12.29 8.60 16.47
N VAL A 470 11.55 8.30 15.39
CA VAL A 470 10.33 7.48 15.44
C VAL A 470 10.58 6.00 15.09
N GLY A 471 11.76 5.66 14.57
CA GLY A 471 12.12 4.29 14.21
C GLY A 471 13.22 4.15 13.16
N LEU A 472 13.38 2.94 12.64
CA LEU A 472 14.32 2.57 11.60
C LEU A 472 13.56 2.01 10.39
N TRP A 473 13.73 2.61 9.21
CA TRP A 473 13.16 2.14 7.95
C TRP A 473 14.27 1.57 7.07
N LYS A 474 14.05 0.39 6.49
CA LYS A 474 14.95 -0.27 5.55
C LYS A 474 14.25 -0.46 4.22
N TRP A 475 14.75 0.18 3.18
CA TRP A 475 14.17 0.18 1.84
C TRP A 475 14.97 -0.72 0.91
N ARG A 476 14.26 -1.43 0.02
CA ARG A 476 14.82 -2.28 -1.03
C ARG A 476 14.08 -1.98 -2.32
N ILE A 477 14.80 -1.73 -3.40
CA ILE A 477 14.20 -1.51 -4.73
C ILE A 477 13.72 -2.87 -5.24
N GLU A 478 12.44 -2.96 -5.55
CA GLU A 478 11.79 -4.13 -6.13
C GLU A 478 11.54 -3.96 -7.63
N SER A 479 11.20 -2.75 -8.08
CA SER A 479 10.93 -2.47 -9.48
C SER A 479 11.37 -1.06 -9.90
N VAL A 480 11.64 -0.88 -11.19
CA VAL A 480 12.11 0.39 -11.78
C VAL A 480 11.55 0.54 -13.19
N ARG A 481 11.01 1.72 -13.54
CA ARG A 481 10.67 2.10 -14.93
C ARG A 481 11.02 3.54 -15.29
#